data_AF-A0A535X5Q6-F1
#
_entry.id   AF-A0A535X5Q6-F1
#
_cell.length_a   1.000
_cell.length_b   1.000
_cell.length_c   1.000
_cell.angle_alpha   90.00
_cell.angle_beta   90.00
_cell.angle_gamma   90.00
#
_symmetry.space_group_name_H-M   'P 1'
#
loop_
_entity.id
_entity.type
_entity.pdbx_description
1 polymer ?
#
loop_
_entity_poly.entity_id
_entity_poly.type
_entity_poly.pdbx_seq_one_letter_code
_entity_poly.pdbx_strand_id
1 'polypeptide(L)'
;MRRIARPGRRRTAPAFLLLPVLIALTLVLIPALPAIAAAPAALSIRVAGNHFVDGGGQPVRLLGVNRSGSEYACMDGRGSFDGPDDAASIAAMASWHINAVRVPLNEDCWLGINGAPAASSGTNYRQAISTYVRRLHAARLYAIVDLHWSAQGTLPADG
;
A
#
# COMPACT_ATOMS: atom_id res chain seq x y z
N MET A 1 7.71 -66.41 -83.50
CA MET A 1 7.41 -65.61 -82.29
C MET A 1 8.71 -65.08 -81.70
N ARG A 2 9.03 -63.78 -81.88
CA ARG A 2 10.16 -63.12 -81.20
C ARG A 2 9.65 -61.79 -80.66
N ARG A 3 9.59 -61.67 -79.33
CA ARG A 3 9.12 -60.47 -78.61
C ARG A 3 10.25 -59.44 -78.56
N ILE A 4 9.94 -58.22 -78.98
CA ILE A 4 10.81 -57.05 -78.91
C ILE A 4 10.74 -56.48 -77.49
N ALA A 5 11.88 -56.34 -76.82
CA ALA A 5 12.00 -55.74 -75.48
C ALA A 5 11.90 -54.20 -75.57
N ARG A 6 11.08 -53.59 -74.71
CA ARG A 6 10.96 -52.12 -74.57
C ARG A 6 11.91 -51.61 -73.48
N PRO A 7 12.44 -50.37 -73.58
CA PRO A 7 13.41 -49.83 -72.63
C PRO A 7 12.77 -49.36 -71.32
N GLY A 8 13.48 -49.57 -70.21
CA GLY A 8 13.06 -49.24 -68.85
C GLY A 8 13.00 -47.73 -68.57
N ARG A 9 11.87 -47.29 -68.04
CA ARG A 9 11.61 -45.93 -67.58
C ARG A 9 12.27 -45.74 -66.21
N ARG A 10 13.31 -44.90 -66.13
CA ARG A 10 13.94 -44.50 -64.86
C ARG A 10 12.93 -43.70 -64.03
N ARG A 11 12.63 -44.17 -62.83
CA ARG A 11 11.80 -43.47 -61.83
C ARG A 11 12.73 -42.58 -60.99
N THR A 12 12.60 -41.27 -61.10
CA THR A 12 13.16 -40.32 -60.14
C THR A 12 12.19 -40.21 -58.97
N ALA A 13 12.64 -40.55 -57.75
CA ALA A 13 11.88 -40.30 -56.53
C ALA A 13 12.12 -38.86 -56.06
N PRO A 14 11.10 -38.14 -55.56
CA PRO A 14 11.32 -36.84 -54.94
C PRO A 14 11.85 -37.05 -53.52
N ALA A 15 13.01 -36.48 -53.23
CA ALA A 15 13.53 -36.33 -51.88
C ALA A 15 12.76 -35.21 -51.16
N PHE A 16 11.62 -35.54 -50.57
CA PHE A 16 10.87 -34.62 -49.71
C PHE A 16 10.18 -35.38 -48.58
N LEU A 17 10.95 -35.90 -47.65
CA LEU A 17 10.46 -36.33 -46.34
C LEU A 17 11.63 -36.16 -45.38
N LEU A 18 11.44 -35.36 -44.33
CA LEU A 18 12.22 -35.22 -43.07
C LEU A 18 12.42 -33.77 -42.59
N LEU A 19 11.46 -32.85 -42.81
CA LEU A 19 11.54 -31.49 -42.25
C LEU A 19 10.28 -30.89 -41.60
N PRO A 20 9.35 -31.63 -40.95
CA PRO A 20 8.35 -30.97 -40.08
C PRO A 20 8.41 -31.37 -38.59
N VAL A 21 9.29 -32.28 -38.16
CA VAL A 21 9.22 -32.83 -36.79
C VAL A 21 10.04 -32.04 -35.75
N LEU A 22 10.97 -31.16 -36.16
CA LEU A 22 11.85 -30.43 -35.23
C LEU A 22 11.36 -29.05 -34.77
N ILE A 23 10.29 -28.50 -35.35
CA ILE A 23 9.75 -27.17 -34.94
C ILE A 23 8.71 -27.29 -33.82
N ALA A 24 8.11 -28.47 -33.63
CA ALA A 24 7.09 -28.69 -32.60
C ALA A 24 7.66 -28.93 -31.17
N LEU A 25 8.98 -29.03 -31.00
CA LEU A 25 9.63 -29.34 -29.72
C LEU A 25 10.55 -28.23 -29.18
N THR A 26 10.40 -26.99 -29.65
CA THR A 26 11.16 -25.84 -29.14
C THR A 26 10.30 -24.79 -28.42
N LEU A 27 8.98 -24.97 -28.35
CA LEU A 27 8.06 -24.03 -27.68
C LEU A 27 7.63 -24.48 -26.27
N VAL A 28 8.46 -25.24 -25.55
CA VAL A 28 8.12 -25.74 -24.18
C VAL A 28 9.20 -25.36 -23.14
N LEU A 29 10.12 -24.45 -23.47
CA LEU A 29 11.17 -24.02 -22.54
C LEU A 29 11.36 -22.50 -22.50
N ILE A 30 10.27 -21.74 -22.43
CA ILE A 30 10.36 -20.37 -21.92
C ILE A 30 10.23 -20.48 -20.40
N PRO A 31 11.30 -20.25 -19.61
CA PRO A 31 11.15 -20.18 -18.17
C PRO A 31 10.18 -19.05 -17.86
N ALA A 32 9.09 -19.36 -17.13
CA ALA A 32 8.18 -18.35 -16.62
C ALA A 32 9.00 -17.42 -15.73
N LEU A 33 9.30 -16.22 -16.24
CA LEU A 33 9.89 -15.16 -15.45
C LEU A 33 8.99 -14.96 -14.22
N PRO A 34 9.55 -14.91 -13.00
CA PRO A 34 8.74 -14.63 -11.83
C PRO A 34 8.01 -13.30 -12.08
N ALA A 35 6.69 -13.32 -11.97
CA ALA A 35 5.90 -12.11 -12.03
C ALA A 35 6.44 -11.17 -10.94
N ILE A 36 7.04 -10.05 -11.35
CA ILE A 36 7.43 -9.00 -10.43
C ILE A 36 6.12 -8.52 -9.82
N ALA A 37 5.90 -8.87 -8.55
CA ALA A 37 4.76 -8.35 -7.81
C ALA A 37 4.86 -6.82 -7.84
N ALA A 38 3.89 -6.17 -8.49
CA ALA A 38 3.82 -4.72 -8.48
C ALA A 38 3.81 -4.27 -7.02
N ALA A 39 4.64 -3.29 -6.69
CA ALA A 39 4.64 -2.70 -5.36
C ALA A 39 3.20 -2.27 -5.03
N PRO A 40 2.71 -2.53 -3.80
CA PRO A 40 1.36 -2.14 -3.43
C PRO A 40 1.20 -0.64 -3.68
N ALA A 41 0.18 -0.27 -4.47
CA ALA A 41 -0.06 1.11 -4.82
C ALA A 41 -0.17 1.96 -3.54
N ALA A 42 0.51 3.11 -3.54
CA ALA A 42 0.44 4.05 -2.43
C ALA A 42 -1.03 4.40 -2.14
N LEU A 43 -1.39 4.51 -0.85
CA LEU A 43 -2.72 4.97 -0.48
C LEU A 43 -2.91 6.38 -1.05
N SER A 44 -4.00 6.55 -1.79
CA SER A 44 -4.40 7.82 -2.35
C SER A 44 -5.91 7.87 -2.34
N ILE A 45 -6.45 9.07 -2.14
CA ILE A 45 -7.88 9.30 -2.09
C ILE A 45 -8.18 10.59 -2.84
N ARG A 46 -9.22 10.57 -3.66
CA ARG A 46 -9.76 11.77 -4.31
C ARG A 46 -11.28 11.73 -4.30
N VAL A 47 -11.89 12.88 -4.51
CA VAL A 47 -13.34 12.99 -4.66
C VAL A 47 -13.71 12.81 -6.14
N ALA A 48 -14.73 12.00 -6.40
CA ALA A 48 -15.36 11.85 -7.70
C ALA A 48 -16.89 11.89 -7.52
N GLY A 49 -17.50 13.01 -7.90
CA GLY A 49 -18.91 13.26 -7.57
C GLY A 49 -19.13 13.28 -6.06
N ASN A 50 -20.03 12.42 -5.57
CA ASN A 50 -20.34 12.22 -4.15
C ASN A 50 -19.61 11.00 -3.53
N HIS A 51 -18.56 10.48 -4.17
CA HIS A 51 -17.80 9.34 -3.69
C HIS A 51 -16.32 9.69 -3.47
N PHE A 52 -15.69 9.00 -2.53
CA PHE A 52 -14.23 8.86 -2.53
C PHE A 52 -13.84 7.75 -3.49
N VAL A 53 -12.72 7.92 -4.19
CA VAL A 53 -12.09 6.88 -5.02
C VAL A 53 -10.59 6.80 -4.73
N ASP A 54 -10.01 5.62 -4.89
CA ASP A 54 -8.57 5.39 -4.74
C ASP A 54 -7.78 5.79 -6.01
N GLY A 55 -6.47 5.55 -5.99
CA GLY A 55 -5.57 5.80 -7.12
C GLY A 55 -5.87 4.98 -8.38
N GLY A 56 -6.60 3.86 -8.24
CA GLY A 56 -7.11 3.07 -9.36
C GLY A 56 -8.50 3.52 -9.83
N GLY A 57 -9.08 4.55 -9.21
CA GLY A 57 -10.42 5.04 -9.51
C GLY A 57 -11.55 4.19 -8.92
N GLN A 58 -11.25 3.23 -8.05
CA GLN A 58 -12.27 2.40 -7.41
C GLN A 58 -12.92 3.16 -6.25
N PRO A 59 -14.26 3.09 -6.09
CA PRO A 59 -14.93 3.68 -4.94
C PRO A 59 -14.40 3.15 -3.61
N VAL A 60 -14.14 4.05 -2.66
CA VAL A 60 -13.68 3.74 -1.32
C VAL A 60 -14.70 4.24 -0.30
N ARG A 61 -15.04 3.39 0.66
CA ARG A 61 -15.73 3.80 1.89
C ARG A 61 -14.73 3.74 3.04
N LEU A 62 -14.54 4.85 3.74
CA LEU A 62 -13.69 4.90 4.93
C LEU A 62 -14.46 4.30 6.12
N LEU A 63 -14.06 3.11 6.54
CA LEU A 63 -14.52 2.40 7.73
C LEU A 63 -13.45 2.58 8.79
N GLY A 64 -13.65 3.53 9.70
CA GLY A 64 -12.58 3.95 10.59
C GLY A 64 -12.92 3.98 12.07
N VAL A 65 -11.85 4.14 12.85
CA VAL A 65 -11.87 4.34 14.30
C VAL A 65 -11.15 5.63 14.66
N ASN A 66 -11.43 6.16 15.85
CA ASN A 66 -10.63 7.21 16.46
C ASN A 66 -9.53 6.56 17.32
N ARG A 67 -8.27 6.91 17.08
CA ARG A 67 -7.20 6.66 18.05
C ARG A 67 -7.00 7.93 18.86
N SER A 68 -7.78 8.08 19.92
CA SER A 68 -7.58 9.11 20.95
C SER A 68 -6.33 8.83 21.80
N GLY A 69 -5.70 9.88 22.29
CA GLY A 69 -4.49 9.85 23.11
C GLY A 69 -3.54 11.00 22.82
N SER A 70 -3.28 11.28 21.54
CA SER A 70 -2.29 12.29 21.15
C SER A 70 -2.74 13.73 21.38
N GLU A 71 -4.03 13.98 21.53
CA GLU A 71 -4.61 15.29 21.83
C GLU A 71 -4.38 15.74 23.28
N TYR A 72 -4.18 14.82 24.24
CA TYR A 72 -4.02 15.17 25.66
C TYR A 72 -2.73 14.65 26.30
N ALA A 73 -2.20 13.49 25.88
CA ALA A 73 -1.13 12.82 26.61
C ALA A 73 0.15 13.66 26.75
N CYS A 74 0.42 14.52 25.78
CA CYS A 74 1.58 15.40 25.82
C CYS A 74 1.38 16.53 26.85
N MET A 75 0.19 17.15 26.91
CA MET A 75 -0.12 18.17 27.91
C MET A 75 -0.16 17.58 29.33
N ASP A 76 -0.59 16.31 29.46
CA ASP A 76 -0.53 15.55 30.72
C ASP A 76 0.90 15.14 31.14
N GLY A 77 1.91 15.38 30.30
CA GLY A 77 3.29 14.96 30.57
C GLY A 77 3.55 13.45 30.47
N ARG A 78 2.68 12.70 29.77
CA ARG A 78 2.75 11.23 29.63
C ARG A 78 3.40 10.76 28.33
N GLY A 79 3.84 11.68 27.48
CA GLY A 79 4.44 11.39 26.18
C GLY A 79 3.53 11.83 25.02
N SER A 80 3.86 11.44 23.79
CA SER A 80 3.10 11.89 22.61
C SER A 80 1.77 11.14 22.41
N PHE A 81 1.59 9.99 23.06
CA PHE A 81 0.45 9.12 22.88
C PHE A 81 0.04 8.47 24.20
N ASP A 82 -1.26 8.26 24.38
CA ASP A 82 -1.78 7.37 25.41
C ASP A 82 -1.84 5.92 24.87
N GLY A 83 -1.16 5.02 25.56
CA GLY A 83 -1.03 3.62 25.19
C GLY A 83 -0.15 3.34 23.95
N PRO A 84 -0.06 2.07 23.54
CA PRO A 84 0.82 1.63 22.46
C PRO A 84 0.51 2.31 21.12
N ASP A 85 1.56 2.69 20.38
CA ASP A 85 1.53 3.29 19.04
C ASP A 85 2.31 2.44 18.01
N ASP A 86 2.60 1.19 18.36
CA ASP A 86 3.44 0.28 17.60
C ASP A 86 2.66 -0.58 16.58
N ALA A 87 3.38 -1.42 15.84
CA ALA A 87 2.78 -2.30 14.83
C ALA A 87 1.79 -3.32 15.41
N ALA A 88 1.97 -3.77 16.66
CA ALA A 88 1.08 -4.75 17.29
C ALA A 88 -0.29 -4.12 17.60
N SER A 89 -0.29 -2.91 18.15
CA SER A 89 -1.52 -2.15 18.39
C SER A 89 -2.29 -1.85 17.09
N ILE A 90 -1.57 -1.52 16.03
CA ILE A 90 -2.15 -1.28 14.70
C ILE A 90 -2.71 -2.56 14.09
N ALA A 91 -2.02 -3.70 14.24
CA ALA A 91 -2.52 -5.00 13.80
C ALA A 91 -3.82 -5.40 14.53
N ALA A 92 -3.91 -5.10 15.83
CA ALA A 92 -5.15 -5.31 16.58
C ALA A 92 -6.30 -4.46 16.03
N MET A 93 -6.08 -3.17 15.75
CA MET A 93 -7.10 -2.34 15.09
C MET A 93 -7.48 -2.88 13.71
N ALA A 94 -6.50 -3.29 12.90
CA ALA A 94 -6.73 -3.84 11.55
C ALA A 94 -7.55 -5.15 11.58
N SER A 95 -7.47 -5.93 12.67
CA SER A 95 -8.29 -7.14 12.86
C SER A 95 -9.79 -6.87 12.94
N TRP A 96 -10.20 -5.62 13.22
CA TRP A 96 -11.60 -5.19 13.18
C TRP A 96 -12.07 -4.82 11.76
N HIS A 97 -11.25 -5.09 10.74
CA HIS A 97 -11.53 -4.81 9.33
C HIS A 97 -11.78 -3.33 9.00
N ILE A 98 -11.13 -2.44 9.75
CA ILE A 98 -11.09 -1.02 9.44
C ILE A 98 -10.16 -0.76 8.25
N ASN A 99 -10.33 0.39 7.60
CA ASN A 99 -9.39 0.89 6.61
C ASN A 99 -8.95 2.35 6.87
N ALA A 100 -9.42 2.98 7.94
CA ALA A 100 -9.07 4.36 8.29
C ALA A 100 -8.89 4.54 9.80
N VAL A 101 -7.97 5.42 10.19
CA VAL A 101 -7.77 5.83 11.58
C VAL A 101 -7.73 7.35 11.64
N ARG A 102 -8.61 7.95 12.45
CA ARG A 102 -8.54 9.36 12.81
C ARG A 102 -7.57 9.53 13.97
N VAL A 103 -6.62 10.44 13.81
CA VAL A 103 -5.54 10.74 14.76
C VAL A 103 -5.74 12.18 15.25
N PRO A 104 -6.37 12.37 16.42
CA PRO A 104 -6.56 13.67 17.05
C PRO A 104 -5.21 14.28 17.47
N LEU A 105 -5.02 15.57 17.20
CA LEU A 105 -3.83 16.34 17.50
C LEU A 105 -4.13 17.48 18.46
N ASN A 106 -3.06 17.99 19.08
CA ASN A 106 -3.07 19.17 19.93
C ASN A 106 -2.15 20.26 19.36
N GLU A 107 -2.66 21.49 19.26
CA GLU A 107 -1.94 22.66 18.75
C GLU A 107 -0.66 22.96 19.56
N ASP A 108 -0.75 23.04 20.88
CA ASP A 108 0.36 23.38 21.75
C ASP A 108 1.43 22.30 21.74
N CYS A 109 1.04 21.04 21.71
CA CYS A 109 1.97 19.92 21.53
C CYS A 109 2.60 19.93 20.13
N TRP A 110 1.87 20.32 19.09
CA TRP A 110 2.42 20.42 17.74
C TRP A 110 3.44 21.56 17.60
N LEU A 111 3.16 22.71 18.22
CA LEU A 111 3.97 23.92 18.13
C LEU A 111 5.09 23.98 19.18
N GLY A 112 4.90 23.34 20.34
CA GLY A 112 5.82 23.41 21.49
C GLY A 112 5.68 24.70 22.29
N ILE A 113 4.44 25.13 22.56
CA ILE A 113 4.13 26.41 23.21
C ILE A 113 3.21 26.21 24.44
N ASN A 114 2.91 27.31 25.15
CA ASN A 114 1.87 27.37 26.19
C ASN A 114 1.95 26.29 27.30
N GLY A 115 3.17 25.90 27.66
CA GLY A 115 3.42 24.93 28.74
C GLY A 115 3.53 23.47 28.27
N ALA A 116 3.42 23.20 26.96
CA ALA A 116 3.63 21.87 26.42
C ALA A 116 5.05 21.34 26.76
N PRO A 117 5.19 20.14 27.35
CA PRO A 117 6.48 19.61 27.76
C PRO A 117 7.44 19.45 26.57
N ALA A 118 8.66 20.00 26.67
CA ALA A 118 9.64 19.97 25.58
C ALA A 118 10.03 18.53 25.14
N ALA A 119 9.96 17.57 26.06
CA ALA A 119 10.27 16.16 25.77
C ALA A 119 9.28 15.51 24.78
N SER A 120 8.03 15.99 24.72
CA SER A 120 6.95 15.36 23.96
C SER A 120 6.22 16.29 23.00
N SER A 121 6.67 17.55 22.86
CA SER A 121 6.07 18.58 22.01
C SER A 121 6.99 19.00 20.85
N GLY A 122 6.54 19.92 20.00
CA GLY A 122 7.28 20.48 18.89
C GLY A 122 7.78 19.40 17.92
N THR A 123 9.09 19.38 17.67
CA THR A 123 9.70 18.40 16.76
C THR A 123 9.46 16.96 17.20
N ASN A 124 9.50 16.68 18.50
CA ASN A 124 9.30 15.33 19.02
C ASN A 124 7.88 14.83 18.74
N TYR A 125 6.88 15.68 18.99
CA TYR A 125 5.48 15.38 18.69
C TYR A 125 5.25 15.14 17.20
N ARG A 126 5.73 16.05 16.33
CA ARG A 126 5.59 15.92 14.88
C ARG A 126 6.25 14.65 14.33
N GLN A 127 7.40 14.26 14.87
CA GLN A 127 8.07 13.02 14.52
C GLN A 127 7.28 11.78 14.98
N ALA A 128 6.71 11.82 16.19
CA ALA A 128 5.86 10.74 16.70
C ALA A 128 4.62 10.56 15.80
N ILE A 129 3.90 11.64 15.48
CA ILE A 129 2.73 11.61 14.59
C ILE A 129 3.11 11.11 13.19
N SER A 130 4.18 11.64 12.58
CA SER A 130 4.65 11.19 11.25
C SER A 130 5.04 9.71 11.25
N THR A 131 5.67 9.23 12.32
CA THR A 131 6.01 7.82 12.47
C THR A 131 4.77 6.95 12.60
N TYR A 132 3.79 7.37 13.39
CA TYR A 132 2.54 6.67 13.54
C TYR A 132 1.76 6.59 12.21
N VAL A 133 1.65 7.71 11.47
CA VAL A 133 1.03 7.75 10.14
C VAL A 133 1.73 6.80 9.15
N ARG A 134 3.07 6.74 9.15
CA ARG A 134 3.80 5.77 8.32
C ARG A 134 3.48 4.33 8.68
N ARG A 135 3.34 4.01 9.97
CA ARG A 135 2.95 2.66 10.42
C ARG A 135 1.53 2.32 9.98
N LEU A 136 0.58 3.26 10.09
CA LEU A 136 -0.78 3.09 9.57
C LEU A 136 -0.78 2.81 8.06
N HIS A 137 -0.03 3.59 7.28
CA HIS A 137 0.09 3.37 5.83
C HIS A 137 0.73 2.01 5.49
N ALA A 138 1.75 1.58 6.24
CA ALA A 138 2.35 0.26 6.09
C ALA A 138 1.35 -0.88 6.37
N ALA A 139 0.39 -0.64 7.27
CA ALA A 139 -0.73 -1.54 7.55
C ALA A 139 -1.93 -1.35 6.60
N ARG A 140 -1.79 -0.58 5.50
CA ARG A 140 -2.84 -0.29 4.52
C ARG A 140 -4.05 0.47 5.08
N LEU A 141 -3.85 1.25 6.14
CA LEU A 141 -4.86 2.11 6.76
C LEU A 141 -4.66 3.56 6.35
N TYR A 142 -5.72 4.24 5.92
CA TYR A 142 -5.72 5.69 5.72
C TYR A 142 -5.59 6.41 7.07
N ALA A 143 -4.78 7.46 7.14
CA ALA A 143 -4.72 8.33 8.31
C ALA A 143 -5.51 9.63 8.05
N ILE A 144 -6.42 9.97 8.96
CA ILE A 144 -7.10 11.28 8.98
C ILE A 144 -6.51 12.06 10.15
N VAL A 145 -5.61 12.99 9.84
CA VAL A 145 -5.01 13.86 10.84
C VAL A 145 -5.98 14.98 11.18
N ASP A 146 -6.31 15.11 12.45
CA ASP A 146 -7.37 15.98 12.95
C ASP A 146 -6.78 16.92 13.99
N LEU A 147 -6.79 18.24 13.73
CA LEU A 147 -6.48 19.20 14.79
C LEU A 147 -7.67 19.23 15.76
N HIS A 148 -7.53 18.58 16.91
CA HIS A 148 -8.63 18.32 17.83
C HIS A 148 -8.73 19.39 18.91
N TRP A 149 -7.59 19.70 19.54
CA TRP A 149 -7.50 20.69 20.61
C TRP A 149 -6.64 21.87 20.17
N SER A 150 -7.18 23.06 20.40
CA SER A 150 -6.58 24.36 20.13
C SER A 150 -7.03 25.32 21.23
N ALA A 151 -6.21 26.32 21.54
CA ALA A 151 -6.52 27.28 22.59
C ALA A 151 -6.22 28.73 22.18
N GLN A 152 -6.85 29.67 22.88
CA GLN A 152 -6.71 31.09 22.58
C GLN A 152 -5.38 31.65 23.12
N GLY A 153 -4.59 32.26 22.24
CA GLY A 153 -3.39 33.02 22.62
C GLY A 153 -2.38 32.17 23.39
N THR A 154 -2.18 32.51 24.67
CA THR A 154 -1.23 31.82 25.57
C THR A 154 -1.90 30.84 26.53
N LEU A 155 -3.20 30.57 26.38
CA LEU A 155 -3.87 29.57 27.20
C LEU A 155 -3.47 28.16 26.73
N PRO A 156 -3.29 27.20 27.66
CA PRO A 156 -3.06 25.80 27.31
C PRO A 156 -4.25 25.20 26.55
N ALA A 157 -3.99 24.37 25.55
CA ALA A 157 -4.95 23.49 24.91
C ALA A 157 -5.05 22.18 25.70
N ASP A 158 -5.76 22.18 26.83
CA ASP A 158 -5.82 21.07 27.79
C ASP A 158 -7.21 20.43 27.97
N GLY A 159 -8.22 20.88 27.23
CA GLY A 159 -9.57 20.28 27.17
C GLY A 159 -10.66 21.22 27.68
#